data_AF-A0A318DZR6-F1
#
_entry.id   AF-A0A318DZR6-F1
#
_cell.length_a   1.000
_cell.length_b   1.000
_cell.length_c   1.000
_cell.angle_alpha   90.00
_cell.angle_beta   90.00
_cell.angle_gamma   90.00
#
_symmetry.space_group_name_H-M   'P 1'
#
loop_
_entity.id
_entity.type
_entity.pdbx_description
1 polymer ?
#
loop_
_entity_poly.entity_id
_entity_poly.type
_entity_poly.pdbx_seq_one_letter_code
_entity_poly.pdbx_strand_id
1 'polypeptide(L)'
;MNLLNQISLYKVLNISEKIEAENLLDDNKEKINLNCEEIKNSSAVGDIILLIKNNRDQSLEKRKVINYPVKKIKGRYSDVKEYIYFKMKVLYDFNLHYLNKKEIEAVPKDPDHLKFENLLDKNQKEIKKLITYNSDENVKPFNHTNYPVQKILNSKKIFRQEIGNEFDWGWSLMEIYKINPENFVSFKQSSYFRERQRGEFFDISKKTVEFMRTFEDDKNDFLD
;
A
#
# COMPACT_ATOMS: atom_id res chain seq x y z
N MET A 1 -20.67 17.19 1.04
CA MET A 1 -20.64 16.04 0.09
C MET A 1 -20.28 14.78 0.86
N ASN A 2 -20.88 13.63 0.54
CA ASN A 2 -20.51 12.35 1.15
C ASN A 2 -19.11 11.93 0.66
N LEU A 3 -18.23 11.51 1.59
CA LEU A 3 -16.86 11.06 1.29
C LEU A 3 -16.86 9.93 0.24
N LEU A 4 -17.77 8.96 0.39
CA LEU A 4 -17.90 7.82 -0.52
C LEU A 4 -18.30 8.21 -1.95
N ASN A 5 -18.92 9.39 -2.13
CA ASN A 5 -19.21 9.93 -3.46
C ASN A 5 -17.98 10.52 -4.15
N GLN A 6 -16.92 10.82 -3.40
CA GLN A 6 -15.67 11.37 -3.93
C GLN A 6 -14.60 10.28 -4.07
N ILE A 7 -14.58 9.32 -3.13
CA ILE A 7 -13.58 8.27 -3.09
C ILE A 7 -14.13 7.00 -2.45
N SER A 8 -13.95 5.85 -3.09
CA SER A 8 -14.32 4.56 -2.51
C SER A 8 -13.46 3.41 -3.05
N LEU A 9 -13.51 2.27 -2.35
CA LEU A 9 -12.99 1.01 -2.84
C LEU A 9 -14.08 0.25 -3.59
N TYR A 10 -13.70 -0.37 -4.70
CA TYR A 10 -14.56 -1.25 -5.47
C TYR A 10 -13.88 -2.59 -5.73
N LYS A 11 -14.67 -3.65 -5.82
CA LYS A 11 -14.24 -4.98 -6.26
C LYS A 11 -14.54 -5.14 -7.74
N VAL A 12 -13.57 -5.57 -8.52
CA VAL A 12 -13.78 -5.90 -9.93
C VAL A 12 -14.65 -7.16 -10.03
N LEU A 13 -15.80 -7.06 -10.71
CA LEU A 13 -16.72 -8.18 -10.94
C LEU A 13 -16.49 -8.84 -12.29
N ASN A 14 -16.29 -8.04 -13.34
CA ASN A 14 -16.15 -8.50 -14.70
C ASN A 14 -15.22 -7.58 -15.50
N ILE A 15 -14.50 -8.15 -16.47
CA ILE A 15 -13.64 -7.41 -17.41
C ILE A 15 -13.98 -7.89 -18.82
N SER A 16 -14.61 -7.01 -19.60
CA SER A 16 -14.90 -7.23 -21.02
C SER A 16 -14.49 -5.98 -21.80
N GLU A 17 -15.43 -5.35 -22.53
CA GLU A 17 -15.25 -4.02 -23.13
C GLU A 17 -15.13 -2.92 -22.08
N LYS A 18 -15.73 -3.14 -20.90
CA LYS A 18 -15.64 -2.29 -19.72
C LYS A 18 -15.36 -3.13 -18.48
N ILE A 19 -14.86 -2.46 -17.44
CA ILE A 19 -14.62 -3.06 -16.14
C ILE A 19 -15.82 -2.74 -15.25
N GLU A 20 -16.61 -3.76 -14.93
CA GLU A 20 -17.70 -3.65 -13.96
C GLU A 20 -17.11 -3.83 -12.55
N ALA A 21 -17.39 -2.89 -11.66
CA ALA A 21 -16.92 -2.95 -10.28
C ALA A 21 -18.03 -2.59 -9.28
N GLU A 22 -18.02 -3.23 -8.12
CA GLU A 22 -19.01 -3.06 -7.05
C GLU A 22 -18.37 -2.43 -5.81
N ASN A 23 -19.03 -1.44 -5.22
CA ASN A 23 -18.54 -0.71 -4.05
C ASN A 23 -18.38 -1.64 -2.85
N LEU A 24 -17.21 -1.58 -2.20
CA LEU A 24 -16.86 -2.39 -1.03
C LEU A 24 -17.10 -1.67 0.30
N LEU A 25 -17.27 -0.34 0.30
CA LEU A 25 -17.34 0.46 1.51
C LEU A 25 -18.73 0.99 1.82
N ASP A 26 -19.61 1.02 0.82
CA ASP A 26 -21.02 1.40 0.96
C ASP A 26 -21.91 0.16 1.05
N ASP A 27 -22.86 0.20 1.99
CA ASP A 27 -23.85 -0.88 2.21
C ASP A 27 -24.78 -1.04 0.99
N ASN A 28 -24.93 0.01 0.17
CA ASN A 28 -25.74 0.00 -1.05
C ASN A 28 -25.13 -0.81 -2.21
N LYS A 29 -23.85 -1.22 -2.11
CA LYS A 29 -23.14 -2.00 -3.14
C LYS A 29 -23.30 -1.42 -4.55
N GLU A 30 -23.18 -0.10 -4.66
CA GLU A 30 -23.26 0.61 -5.94
C GLU A 30 -22.31 -0.02 -6.97
N LYS A 31 -22.83 -0.27 -8.18
CA LYS A 31 -22.03 -0.75 -9.30
C LYS A 31 -21.63 0.38 -10.23
N ILE A 32 -20.41 0.32 -10.72
CA ILE A 32 -19.86 1.29 -11.67
C ILE A 32 -19.25 0.58 -12.88
N ASN A 33 -19.16 1.32 -13.98
CA ASN A 33 -18.44 0.90 -15.18
C ASN A 33 -17.23 1.83 -15.39
N LEU A 34 -16.06 1.23 -15.54
CA LEU A 34 -14.80 1.89 -15.88
C LEU A 34 -14.37 1.49 -17.29
N ASN A 35 -13.77 2.43 -18.02
CA ASN A 35 -13.14 2.10 -19.29
C ASN A 35 -11.84 1.32 -19.01
N CYS A 36 -11.52 0.35 -19.86
CA CYS A 36 -10.31 -0.45 -19.69
C CYS A 36 -9.02 0.39 -19.71
N GLU A 37 -9.00 1.51 -20.43
CA GLU A 37 -7.87 2.45 -20.47
C GLU A 37 -7.59 3.16 -19.13
N GLU A 38 -8.60 3.25 -18.26
CA GLU A 38 -8.46 3.93 -16.96
C GLU A 38 -7.69 3.07 -15.95
N ILE A 39 -7.53 1.78 -16.23
CA ILE A 39 -6.80 0.85 -15.39
C ILE A 39 -5.66 0.26 -16.22
N LYS A 40 -4.41 0.40 -15.75
CA LYS A 40 -3.26 -0.23 -16.40
C LYS A 40 -3.54 -1.73 -16.62
N ASN A 41 -3.14 -2.27 -17.78
CA ASN A 41 -3.45 -3.59 -18.38
C ASN A 41 -3.29 -4.87 -17.51
N SER A 42 -3.11 -4.76 -16.20
CA SER A 42 -2.88 -5.85 -15.26
C SER A 42 -4.06 -6.12 -14.33
N SER A 43 -5.26 -5.56 -14.55
CA SER A 43 -6.44 -5.88 -13.75
C SER A 43 -7.02 -7.26 -14.03
N ALA A 44 -7.58 -7.88 -13.00
CA ALA A 44 -8.32 -9.14 -13.10
C ALA A 44 -9.58 -9.14 -12.24
N VAL A 45 -10.48 -10.08 -12.53
CA VAL A 45 -11.72 -10.27 -11.77
C VAL A 45 -11.42 -10.59 -10.30
N GLY A 46 -12.02 -9.78 -9.42
CA GLY A 46 -11.87 -9.83 -7.97
C GLY A 46 -10.68 -9.04 -7.42
N ASP A 47 -9.93 -8.31 -8.26
CA ASP A 47 -9.06 -7.24 -7.77
C ASP A 47 -9.86 -6.17 -7.03
N ILE A 48 -9.15 -5.37 -6.23
CA ILE A 48 -9.71 -4.21 -5.56
C ILE A 48 -9.16 -2.95 -6.22
N ILE A 49 -10.00 -1.95 -6.43
CA ILE A 49 -9.61 -0.65 -6.98
C ILE A 49 -9.98 0.46 -6.01
N LEU A 50 -9.10 1.45 -5.84
CA LEU A 50 -9.43 2.74 -5.24
C LEU A 50 -9.78 3.70 -6.37
N LEU A 51 -11.02 4.19 -6.36
CA LEU A 51 -11.49 5.18 -7.31
C LEU A 51 -11.59 6.53 -6.63
N ILE A 52 -10.78 7.49 -7.09
CA ILE A 52 -10.84 8.90 -6.68
C ILE A 52 -11.56 9.67 -7.79
N LYS A 53 -12.82 10.04 -7.56
CA LYS A 53 -13.64 10.85 -8.49
C LYS A 53 -13.23 12.32 -8.44
N ASN A 54 -12.98 12.85 -7.25
CA ASN A 54 -12.39 14.17 -7.02
C ASN A 54 -11.41 14.13 -5.86
N ASN A 55 -10.44 15.04 -5.83
CA ASN A 55 -9.65 15.33 -4.64
C ASN A 55 -10.41 16.31 -3.72
N ARG A 56 -9.95 16.47 -2.48
CA ARG A 56 -10.64 17.28 -1.47
C ARG A 56 -10.71 18.76 -1.85
N ASP A 57 -9.63 19.29 -2.42
CA ASP A 57 -9.46 20.72 -2.63
C ASP A 57 -9.71 21.17 -4.07
N GLN A 58 -9.90 20.22 -5.01
CA GLN A 58 -10.08 20.52 -6.43
C GLN A 58 -11.08 19.53 -7.06
N SER A 59 -11.60 19.85 -8.24
CA SER A 59 -12.26 18.86 -9.08
C SER A 59 -11.20 18.28 -10.02
N LEU A 60 -11.11 16.95 -10.09
CA LEU A 60 -10.17 16.33 -10.99
C LEU A 60 -10.70 16.42 -12.43
N GLU A 61 -9.83 16.78 -13.38
CA GLU A 61 -10.17 16.74 -14.81
C GLU A 61 -10.56 15.32 -15.25
N LYS A 62 -9.94 14.30 -14.63
CA LYS A 62 -10.26 12.89 -14.81
C LYS A 62 -10.17 12.17 -13.48
N ARG A 63 -11.12 11.26 -13.25
CA ARG A 63 -11.07 10.35 -12.09
C ARG A 63 -9.79 9.54 -12.12
N LYS A 64 -9.20 9.31 -10.95
CA LYS A 64 -7.99 8.51 -10.78
C LYS A 64 -8.35 7.12 -10.28
N VAL A 65 -7.79 6.09 -10.92
CA VAL A 65 -8.00 4.70 -10.54
C VAL A 65 -6.68 4.07 -10.13
N ILE A 66 -6.67 3.39 -8.99
CA ILE A 66 -5.51 2.68 -8.46
C ILE A 66 -5.91 1.24 -8.26
N ASN A 67 -5.21 0.32 -8.93
CA ASN A 67 -5.50 -1.11 -8.85
C ASN A 67 -4.65 -1.78 -7.79
N TYR A 68 -5.27 -2.63 -6.98
CA TYR A 68 -4.64 -3.52 -6.02
C TYR A 68 -4.88 -4.98 -6.44
N PRO A 69 -3.87 -5.63 -7.03
CA PRO A 69 -3.90 -7.07 -7.26
C PRO A 69 -3.98 -7.77 -5.90
N VAL A 70 -5.10 -8.46 -5.62
CA VAL A 70 -5.29 -9.18 -4.35
C VAL A 70 -5.34 -10.70 -4.54
N LYS A 71 -5.35 -11.17 -5.79
CA LYS A 71 -5.37 -12.59 -6.15
C LYS A 71 -4.13 -13.04 -6.90
N LYS A 72 -3.64 -14.23 -6.58
CA LYS A 72 -2.50 -14.83 -7.28
C LYS A 72 -2.89 -15.24 -8.70
N ILE A 73 -2.28 -14.57 -9.67
CA ILE A 73 -2.39 -14.91 -11.10
C ILE A 73 -0.97 -14.93 -11.66
N LYS A 74 -0.68 -15.91 -12.53
CA LYS A 74 0.64 -16.05 -13.15
C LYS A 74 1.06 -14.75 -13.84
N GLY A 75 2.25 -14.25 -13.51
CA GLY A 75 2.78 -13.00 -14.06
C GLY A 75 2.27 -11.71 -13.40
N ARG A 76 1.52 -11.79 -12.30
CA ARG A 76 1.04 -10.64 -11.52
C ARG A 76 1.66 -10.63 -10.12
N TYR A 77 2.03 -9.44 -9.64
CA TYR A 77 2.58 -9.23 -8.30
C TYR A 77 1.56 -8.55 -7.38
N SER A 78 1.66 -8.81 -6.08
CA SER A 78 0.84 -8.16 -5.06
C SER A 78 1.67 -7.83 -3.83
N ASP A 79 1.71 -6.54 -3.50
CA ASP A 79 2.26 -6.00 -2.25
C ASP A 79 1.28 -6.14 -1.07
N VAL A 80 0.04 -6.56 -1.33
CA VAL A 80 -1.07 -6.50 -0.38
C VAL A 80 -1.46 -7.89 0.12
N LYS A 81 -0.43 -8.64 0.55
CA LYS A 81 -0.51 -10.05 0.95
C LYS A 81 -1.34 -10.29 2.22
N GLU A 82 -1.48 -9.26 3.06
CA GLU A 82 -2.37 -9.25 4.22
C GLU A 82 -3.22 -7.99 4.25
N TYR A 83 -4.35 -8.08 4.94
CA TYR A 83 -5.24 -6.94 5.14
C TYR A 83 -4.53 -5.73 5.74
N ILE A 84 -3.57 -5.91 6.65
CA ILE A 84 -2.88 -4.77 7.26
C ILE A 84 -2.04 -4.01 6.23
N TYR A 85 -1.29 -4.71 5.38
CA TYR A 85 -0.52 -4.09 4.29
C TYR A 85 -1.44 -3.46 3.25
N PHE A 86 -2.54 -4.15 2.91
CA PHE A 86 -3.58 -3.60 2.04
C PHE A 86 -4.14 -2.28 2.59
N LYS A 87 -4.61 -2.29 3.83
CA LYS A 87 -5.19 -1.12 4.51
C LYS A 87 -4.21 0.04 4.51
N MET A 88 -2.95 -0.21 4.85
CA MET A 88 -1.91 0.80 4.85
C MET A 88 -1.67 1.40 3.48
N LYS A 89 -1.53 0.56 2.44
CA LYS A 89 -1.32 1.02 1.07
C LYS A 89 -2.50 1.85 0.56
N VAL A 90 -3.72 1.39 0.82
CA VAL A 90 -4.94 2.12 0.49
C VAL A 90 -5.01 3.47 1.22
N LEU A 91 -4.71 3.49 2.52
CA LEU A 91 -4.67 4.75 3.27
C LEU A 91 -3.58 5.68 2.73
N TYR A 92 -2.41 5.15 2.38
CA TYR A 92 -1.36 5.95 1.75
C TYR A 92 -1.85 6.62 0.47
N ASP A 93 -2.42 5.83 -0.44
CA ASP A 93 -2.90 6.35 -1.72
C ASP A 93 -4.11 7.30 -1.53
N PHE A 94 -4.96 7.06 -0.53
CA PHE A 94 -6.03 7.99 -0.12
C PHE A 94 -5.46 9.35 0.33
N ASN A 95 -4.47 9.37 1.22
CA ASN A 95 -3.89 10.62 1.69
C ASN A 95 -3.18 11.34 0.54
N LEU A 96 -2.41 10.60 -0.27
CA LEU A 96 -1.65 11.18 -1.36
C LEU A 96 -2.53 11.74 -2.47
N HIS A 97 -3.65 11.08 -2.81
CA HIS A 97 -4.43 11.42 -4.01
C HIS A 97 -5.78 12.08 -3.74
N TYR A 98 -6.39 11.84 -2.57
CA TYR A 98 -7.60 12.55 -2.18
C TYR A 98 -7.29 13.76 -1.29
N LEU A 99 -6.45 13.59 -0.27
CA LEU A 99 -6.10 14.69 0.64
C LEU A 99 -4.92 15.54 0.17
N ASN A 100 -4.21 15.15 -0.89
CA ASN A 100 -2.97 15.78 -1.35
C ASN A 100 -1.88 15.88 -0.25
N LYS A 101 -1.86 14.94 0.70
CA LYS A 101 -0.91 14.88 1.82
C LYS A 101 0.06 13.72 1.62
N LYS A 102 1.36 14.03 1.55
CA LYS A 102 2.44 13.03 1.50
C LYS A 102 2.76 12.44 2.89
N GLU A 103 2.55 13.22 3.94
CA GLU A 103 2.80 12.85 5.32
C GLU A 103 1.53 12.32 5.98
N ILE A 104 1.63 11.15 6.61
CA ILE A 104 0.47 10.44 7.17
C ILE A 104 0.54 10.32 8.69
N GLU A 105 1.76 10.24 9.25
CA GLU A 105 1.97 9.92 10.67
C GLU A 105 2.71 11.02 11.46
N ALA A 106 3.44 11.91 10.79
CA ALA A 106 4.16 13.01 11.44
C ALA A 106 3.24 14.17 11.86
N VAL A 107 1.98 14.13 11.43
CA VAL A 107 0.96 15.16 11.68
C VAL A 107 -0.32 14.52 12.20
N PRO A 108 -1.15 15.26 12.96
CA PRO A 108 -2.47 14.77 13.35
C PRO A 108 -3.28 14.29 12.13
N LYS A 109 -3.84 13.08 12.24
CA LYS A 109 -4.62 12.47 11.16
C LYS A 109 -5.82 13.35 10.80
N ASP A 110 -6.05 13.48 9.50
CA ASP A 110 -7.18 14.23 8.99
C ASP A 110 -8.52 13.57 9.37
N PRO A 111 -9.59 14.32 9.69
CA PRO A 111 -10.90 13.72 9.96
C PRO A 111 -11.40 12.80 8.85
N ASP A 112 -11.13 13.12 7.58
CA ASP A 112 -11.54 12.28 6.46
C ASP A 112 -10.66 11.02 6.33
N HIS A 113 -9.37 11.09 6.72
CA HIS A 113 -8.53 9.90 6.89
C HIS A 113 -9.15 8.96 7.92
N LEU A 114 -9.50 9.47 9.11
CA LEU A 114 -10.05 8.66 10.20
C LEU A 114 -11.39 8.02 9.79
N LYS A 115 -12.26 8.78 9.10
CA LYS A 115 -13.50 8.24 8.56
C LYS A 115 -13.24 7.12 7.55
N PHE A 116 -12.32 7.32 6.62
CA PHE A 116 -12.01 6.32 5.60
C PHE A 116 -11.37 5.06 6.22
N GLU A 117 -10.47 5.24 7.18
CA GLU A 117 -9.88 4.16 7.97
C GLU A 117 -10.94 3.32 8.68
N ASN A 118 -11.92 3.96 9.32
CA ASN A 118 -13.03 3.27 9.98
C ASN A 118 -13.92 2.51 8.98
N LEU A 119 -14.11 3.03 7.77
CA LEU A 119 -14.85 2.34 6.71
C LEU A 119 -14.13 1.08 6.23
N LEU A 120 -12.80 1.11 6.12
CA LEU A 120 -12.00 -0.08 5.82
C LEU A 120 -12.18 -1.13 6.92
N ASP A 121 -12.07 -0.71 8.19
CA ASP A 121 -12.17 -1.63 9.33
C ASP A 121 -13.57 -2.23 9.49
N LYS A 122 -14.63 -1.47 9.24
CA LYS A 122 -16.02 -1.99 9.18
C LYS A 122 -16.15 -3.10 8.14
N ASN A 123 -15.46 -2.96 7.01
CA ASN A 123 -15.54 -3.89 5.87
C ASN A 123 -14.39 -4.91 5.83
N GLN A 124 -13.58 -5.01 6.90
CA GLN A 124 -12.37 -5.82 6.95
C GLN A 124 -12.60 -7.27 6.54
N LYS A 125 -13.69 -7.90 7.00
CA LYS A 125 -13.97 -9.32 6.72
C LYS A 125 -14.18 -9.58 5.22
N GLU A 126 -14.92 -8.71 4.54
CA GLU A 126 -15.18 -8.86 3.10
C GLU A 126 -13.92 -8.59 2.29
N ILE A 127 -13.15 -7.55 2.65
CA ILE A 127 -11.86 -7.26 2.00
C ILE A 127 -10.88 -8.43 2.18
N LYS A 128 -10.78 -9.00 3.38
CA LYS A 128 -9.89 -10.14 3.68
C LYS A 128 -10.18 -11.35 2.79
N LYS A 129 -11.44 -11.64 2.47
CA LYS A 129 -11.81 -12.77 1.59
C LYS A 129 -11.27 -12.63 0.17
N LEU A 130 -10.98 -11.41 -0.27
CA LEU A 130 -10.47 -11.14 -1.61
C LEU A 130 -8.95 -11.31 -1.72
N ILE A 131 -8.23 -11.29 -0.59
CA ILE A 131 -6.78 -11.41 -0.52
C ILE A 131 -6.40 -12.90 -0.43
N THR A 132 -5.99 -13.49 -1.57
CA THR A 132 -5.68 -14.94 -1.64
C THR A 132 -4.20 -15.26 -1.76
N TYR A 133 -3.32 -14.27 -1.98
CA TYR A 133 -1.89 -14.50 -2.18
C TYR A 133 -1.23 -15.32 -1.06
N ASN A 134 -1.55 -15.04 0.21
CA ASN A 134 -0.99 -15.78 1.34
C ASN A 134 -1.65 -17.14 1.58
N SER A 135 -2.95 -17.30 1.28
CA SER A 135 -3.63 -18.59 1.41
C SER A 135 -3.14 -19.61 0.39
N ASP A 136 -2.85 -19.14 -0.83
CA ASP A 136 -2.45 -20.00 -1.94
C ASP A 136 -0.99 -20.49 -1.82
N GLU A 137 -0.16 -19.80 -1.02
CA GLU A 137 1.25 -20.14 -0.85
C GLU A 137 1.57 -20.78 0.51
N ASN A 138 0.65 -20.76 1.49
CA ASN A 138 0.94 -21.08 2.90
C ASN A 138 2.18 -20.31 3.44
N VAL A 139 2.54 -19.18 2.82
CA VAL A 139 3.75 -18.42 3.15
C VAL A 139 3.42 -17.40 4.23
N LYS A 140 4.07 -17.53 5.39
CA LYS A 140 4.11 -16.46 6.40
C LYS A 140 5.11 -15.39 5.94
N PRO A 141 4.86 -14.09 6.15
CA PRO A 141 5.89 -13.07 6.00
C PRO A 141 7.08 -13.41 6.90
N PHE A 142 8.28 -13.19 6.39
CA PHE A 142 9.51 -13.38 7.16
C PHE A 142 9.79 -12.12 7.99
N ASN A 143 9.34 -12.16 9.24
CA ASN A 143 9.66 -11.16 10.24
C ASN A 143 10.77 -11.71 11.14
N HIS A 144 12.00 -11.25 10.95
CA HIS A 144 13.15 -11.66 11.78
C HIS A 144 13.30 -10.80 13.03
N THR A 145 12.25 -10.07 13.42
CA THR A 145 12.25 -9.18 14.60
C THR A 145 11.31 -9.70 15.67
N ASN A 146 11.53 -9.23 16.90
CA ASN A 146 10.60 -9.44 18.02
C ASN A 146 9.41 -8.46 18.00
N TYR A 147 9.33 -7.57 17.00
CA TYR A 147 8.27 -6.58 16.90
C TYR A 147 7.17 -7.07 15.96
N PRO A 148 5.89 -6.94 16.34
CA PRO A 148 4.81 -7.15 15.39
C PRO A 148 4.99 -6.21 14.19
N VAL A 149 4.82 -6.73 12.97
CA VAL A 149 4.92 -5.92 11.73
C VAL A 149 4.11 -4.63 11.83
N GLN A 150 2.90 -4.69 12.39
CA GLN A 150 2.05 -3.52 12.61
C GLN A 150 2.75 -2.44 13.45
N LYS A 151 3.49 -2.84 14.49
CA LYS A 151 4.26 -1.91 15.32
C LYS A 151 5.40 -1.26 14.54
N ILE A 152 6.07 -2.03 13.68
CA ILE A 152 7.18 -1.54 12.85
C ILE A 152 6.67 -0.49 11.87
N LEU A 153 5.59 -0.81 11.16
CA LEU A 153 5.06 0.03 10.10
C LEU A 153 4.38 1.31 10.60
N ASN A 154 3.82 1.30 11.81
CA ASN A 154 3.29 2.48 12.49
C ASN A 154 4.37 3.33 13.19
N SER A 155 5.65 2.99 12.99
CA SER A 155 6.75 3.71 13.62
C SER A 155 7.40 4.66 12.62
N LYS A 156 8.10 5.69 13.13
CA LYS A 156 8.66 6.73 12.27
C LYS A 156 9.65 6.12 11.28
N LYS A 157 9.32 6.18 9.98
CA LYS A 157 10.29 5.92 8.92
C LYS A 157 11.33 7.03 8.92
N ILE A 158 12.60 6.66 8.96
CA ILE A 158 13.72 7.60 9.03
C ILE A 158 14.66 7.50 7.84
N PHE A 159 14.53 6.46 7.02
CA PHE A 159 15.40 6.20 5.88
C PHE A 159 14.59 5.53 4.77
N ARG A 160 14.84 5.93 3.53
CA ARG A 160 14.35 5.22 2.34
C ARG A 160 15.32 5.42 1.19
N GLN A 161 15.86 4.30 0.73
CA GLN A 161 16.69 4.23 -0.47
C GLN A 161 16.04 3.28 -1.46
N GLU A 162 15.91 3.73 -2.70
CA GLU A 162 15.36 2.95 -3.80
C GLU A 162 16.31 3.04 -4.99
N ILE A 163 16.83 1.89 -5.43
CA ILE A 163 17.82 1.79 -6.51
C ILE A 163 17.18 1.04 -7.68
N GLY A 164 17.35 1.58 -8.88
CA GLY A 164 16.80 1.02 -10.12
C GLY A 164 15.33 1.40 -10.36
N ASN A 165 14.79 1.03 -11.52
CA ASN A 165 13.36 1.17 -11.75
C ASN A 165 12.63 -0.04 -11.18
N GLU A 166 11.45 0.22 -10.64
CA GLU A 166 10.52 -0.84 -10.25
C GLU A 166 10.40 -1.85 -11.41
N PHE A 167 10.55 -3.14 -11.11
CA PHE A 167 10.49 -4.27 -12.06
C PHE A 167 11.74 -4.52 -12.95
N ASP A 168 12.80 -3.71 -12.84
CA ASP A 168 14.08 -4.00 -13.48
C ASP A 168 14.92 -5.00 -12.68
N TRP A 169 15.79 -5.73 -13.39
CA TRP A 169 16.78 -6.60 -12.76
C TRP A 169 17.78 -5.73 -11.99
N GLY A 170 17.90 -5.95 -10.68
CA GLY A 170 18.73 -5.12 -9.81
C GLY A 170 17.98 -4.01 -9.06
N TRP A 171 16.65 -3.95 -9.16
CA TRP A 171 15.84 -3.10 -8.28
C TRP A 171 15.94 -3.53 -6.81
N SER A 172 16.13 -2.56 -5.92
CA SER A 172 16.12 -2.78 -4.48
C SER A 172 15.49 -1.62 -3.72
N LEU A 173 14.69 -1.95 -2.72
CA LEU A 173 14.12 -1.03 -1.75
C LEU A 173 14.67 -1.36 -0.35
N MET A 174 15.21 -0.35 0.31
CA MET A 174 15.60 -0.42 1.71
C MET A 174 14.94 0.72 2.50
N GLU A 175 14.39 0.38 3.66
CA GLU A 175 13.78 1.34 4.57
C GLU A 175 14.23 1.09 6.01
N ILE A 176 14.25 2.13 6.84
CA ILE A 176 14.49 1.99 8.29
C ILE A 176 13.36 2.67 9.07
N TYR A 177 12.86 1.94 10.05
CA TYR A 177 11.76 2.28 10.94
C TYR A 177 12.29 2.44 12.37
N LYS A 178 12.02 3.60 12.99
CA LYS A 178 12.42 3.91 14.36
C LYS A 178 11.29 3.52 15.32
N ILE A 179 11.46 2.38 15.99
CA ILE A 179 10.49 1.84 16.96
C ILE A 179 10.44 2.71 18.22
N ASN A 180 11.60 3.11 18.72
CA ASN A 180 11.78 4.04 19.84
C ASN A 180 13.18 4.70 19.73
N PRO A 181 13.63 5.55 20.68
CA PRO A 181 14.95 6.18 20.60
C PRO A 181 16.14 5.24 20.42
N GLU A 182 16.04 3.99 20.88
CA GLU A 182 17.15 3.01 20.89
C GLU A 182 16.97 1.86 19.90
N ASN A 183 15.75 1.60 19.43
CA ASN A 183 15.41 0.41 18.65
C ASN A 183 14.94 0.79 17.24
N PHE A 184 15.50 0.09 16.26
CA PHE A 184 15.24 0.32 14.85
C PHE A 184 15.03 -1.01 14.14
N VAL A 185 14.23 -0.99 13.07
CA VAL A 185 13.99 -2.14 12.20
C VAL A 185 14.24 -1.72 10.77
N SER A 186 15.04 -2.51 10.05
CA SER A 186 15.23 -2.37 8.61
C SER A 186 14.26 -3.25 7.85
N PHE A 187 13.77 -2.74 6.73
CA PHE A 187 13.05 -3.50 5.72
C PHE A 187 13.91 -3.57 4.46
N LYS A 188 14.02 -4.75 3.86
CA LYS A 188 14.74 -4.95 2.60
C LYS A 188 13.90 -5.76 1.62
N GLN A 189 13.88 -5.33 0.37
CA GLN A 189 13.26 -6.02 -0.75
C GLN A 189 14.14 -5.87 -1.99
N SER A 190 14.35 -6.95 -2.74
CA SER A 190 15.14 -6.91 -3.99
C SER A 190 14.50 -7.76 -5.09
N SER A 191 14.72 -7.36 -6.35
CA SER A 191 14.20 -8.05 -7.54
C SER A 191 15.10 -9.15 -8.09
N TYR A 192 16.25 -9.42 -7.47
CA TYR A 192 17.30 -10.32 -7.98
C TYR A 192 16.79 -11.74 -8.31
N PHE A 193 15.69 -12.17 -7.67
CA PHE A 193 14.97 -13.38 -8.04
C PHE A 193 13.51 -13.01 -8.37
N ARG A 194 13.13 -13.09 -9.65
CA ARG A 194 11.77 -12.82 -10.16
C ARG A 194 10.64 -13.48 -9.36
N GLU A 195 10.93 -14.59 -8.67
CA GLU A 195 9.98 -15.41 -7.91
C GLU A 195 10.10 -15.22 -6.38
N ARG A 196 11.06 -14.41 -5.90
CA ARG A 196 11.34 -14.20 -4.47
C ARG A 196 11.57 -12.73 -4.12
N GLN A 197 10.76 -11.84 -4.67
CA GLN A 197 10.58 -10.51 -4.09
C GLN A 197 9.88 -10.69 -2.73
N ARG A 198 10.66 -11.01 -1.70
CA ARG A 198 10.20 -11.08 -0.32
C ARG A 198 10.78 -9.89 0.39
N GLY A 199 9.91 -9.03 0.88
CA GLY A 199 10.26 -7.98 1.82
C GLY A 199 10.49 -8.62 3.18
N GLU A 200 11.64 -8.34 3.80
CA GLU A 200 12.03 -8.94 5.07
C GLU A 200 12.37 -7.84 6.09
N PHE A 201 11.92 -8.04 7.32
CA PHE A 201 12.19 -7.14 8.44
C PHE A 201 13.29 -7.70 9.33
N PHE A 202 14.27 -6.86 9.67
CA PHE A 202 15.40 -7.21 10.54
C PHE A 202 15.66 -6.13 11.58
N ASP A 203 16.00 -6.53 12.79
CA ASP A 203 16.47 -5.59 13.80
C ASP A 203 17.80 -4.96 13.33
N ILE A 204 17.91 -3.64 13.46
CA ILE A 204 19.14 -2.90 13.13
C ILE A 204 19.55 -2.05 14.33
N SER A 205 20.86 -2.05 14.62
CA SER A 205 21.37 -1.36 15.80
C SER A 205 21.37 0.16 15.62
N LYS A 206 21.18 0.91 16.71
CA LYS A 206 21.33 2.37 16.73
C LYS A 206 22.67 2.83 16.17
N LYS A 207 23.76 2.14 16.53
CA LYS A 207 25.11 2.41 16.01
C LYS A 207 25.19 2.31 14.49
N THR A 208 24.52 1.31 13.89
CA THR A 208 24.47 1.15 12.43
C THR A 208 23.70 2.31 11.79
N VAL A 209 22.57 2.71 12.37
CA VAL A 209 21.78 3.85 11.87
C VAL A 209 22.59 5.15 11.97
N GLU A 210 23.27 5.40 13.09
CA GLU A 210 24.12 6.58 13.28
C GLU A 210 25.30 6.61 12.30
N PHE A 211 25.91 5.45 12.02
CA PHE A 211 26.93 5.35 10.99
C PHE A 211 26.39 5.75 9.62
N MET A 212 25.26 5.16 9.20
CA MET A 212 24.64 5.46 7.90
C MET A 212 24.28 6.95 7.74
N ARG A 213 23.88 7.62 8.82
CA ARG A 213 23.61 9.08 8.81
C ARG A 213 24.83 9.93 8.45
N THR A 214 26.02 9.43 8.73
CA THR A 214 27.29 10.11 8.44
C THR A 214 27.99 9.58 7.20
N PHE A 215 27.47 8.51 6.60
CA PHE A 215 28.05 7.88 5.42
C PHE A 215 27.59 8.61 4.16
N GLU A 216 28.53 8.99 3.31
CA GLU A 216 28.28 9.91 2.19
C GLU A 216 27.21 9.41 1.22
N ASP A 217 27.17 8.09 0.99
CA ASP A 217 26.25 7.45 0.05
C ASP A 217 24.82 7.32 0.60
N ASP A 218 24.66 7.22 1.93
CA ASP A 218 23.38 6.93 2.57
C ASP A 218 22.74 8.16 3.24
N LYS A 219 23.54 9.17 3.60
CA LYS A 219 23.07 10.32 4.40
C LYS A 219 21.91 11.08 3.74
N ASN A 220 21.86 11.10 2.41
CA ASN A 220 20.84 11.82 1.64
C ASN A 220 19.49 11.07 1.58
N ASP A 221 19.48 9.79 1.92
CA ASP A 221 18.28 8.94 1.92
C ASP A 221 17.55 8.95 3.28
N PHE A 222 18.10 9.67 4.26
CA PHE A 222 17.43 9.94 5.53
C PHE A 222 16.29 10.96 5.35
N LEU A 223 15.16 10.69 6.00
CA LEU A 223 13.88 11.39 5.79
C LEU A 223 13.55 12.42 6.88
N ASP A 224 14.47 12.63 7.82
CA ASP A 224 14.29 13.55 8.95
C ASP A 224 14.74 14.99 8.68
#